data_AF-A0A7Y8X351-F1
#
_entry.id   AF-A0A7Y8X351-F1
#
_cell.length_a   1.000
_cell.length_b   1.000
_cell.length_c   1.000
_cell.angle_alpha   90.00
_cell.angle_beta   90.00
_cell.angle_gamma   90.00
#
_symmetry.space_group_name_H-M   'P 1'
#
loop_
_entity.id
_entity.type
_entity.pdbx_description
1 polymer ?
#
loop_
_entity_poly.entity_id
_entity_poly.type
_entity_poly.pdbx_seq_one_letter_code
_entity_poly.pdbx_strand_id
1 'polypeptide(L)'
;MPPHHTHPSDPRPADTGMRAQIADLVTEAETQLRNGLWELTSGDAALARTAAAGLAEVVRPAAEQDALPVIKRLEHLREALAVLAVTLARTHGPLAWFLARASAALSPVLTWRAVPAAGRRQTFGAALPTPDELHDAEDAVRHLHTTLARTGDQAPGQRPPHGHDPSAPPSGAGG
;
A
#
# COMPACT_ATOMS: atom_id res chain seq x y z
N MET A 1 10.15 -8.62 -50.46
CA MET A 1 10.12 -9.29 -49.14
C MET A 1 10.84 -8.42 -48.14
N PRO A 2 10.16 -7.73 -47.22
CA PRO A 2 10.82 -7.04 -46.12
C PRO A 2 11.16 -8.03 -44.99
N PRO A 3 12.29 -7.86 -44.29
CA PRO A 3 12.65 -8.71 -43.16
C PRO A 3 11.75 -8.41 -41.95
N HIS A 4 11.28 -9.48 -41.32
CA HIS A 4 10.55 -9.44 -40.06
C HIS A 4 11.46 -8.87 -38.96
N HIS A 5 11.13 -7.69 -38.46
CA HIS A 5 11.62 -7.22 -37.17
C HIS A 5 11.01 -8.09 -36.08
N THR A 6 11.75 -9.09 -35.63
CA THR A 6 11.51 -9.75 -34.35
C THR A 6 11.74 -8.72 -33.26
N HIS A 7 10.64 -8.19 -32.73
CA HIS A 7 10.66 -7.42 -31.49
C HIS A 7 11.25 -8.32 -30.40
N PRO A 8 12.32 -7.93 -29.69
CA PRO A 8 12.74 -8.66 -28.51
C PRO A 8 11.58 -8.59 -27.52
N SER A 9 11.06 -9.76 -27.15
CA SER A 9 10.14 -9.90 -26.03
C SER A 9 10.89 -9.43 -24.79
N ASP A 10 10.52 -8.26 -24.30
CA ASP A 10 10.97 -7.75 -23.00
C ASP A 10 10.66 -8.84 -21.95
N PRO A 11 11.63 -9.29 -21.13
CA PRO A 11 11.35 -10.22 -20.07
C PRO A 11 10.44 -9.49 -19.06
N ARG A 12 9.15 -9.84 -19.07
CA ARG A 12 8.22 -9.49 -18.00
C ARG A 12 8.90 -9.93 -16.69
N PRO A 13 9.25 -9.02 -15.76
CA PRO A 13 9.94 -9.43 -14.55
C PRO A 13 9.10 -10.51 -13.87
N ALA A 14 9.77 -11.62 -13.52
CA ALA A 14 9.17 -12.76 -12.84
C ALA A 14 8.29 -12.28 -11.68
N ASP A 15 7.13 -12.94 -11.50
CA ASP A 15 6.19 -12.79 -10.38
C ASP A 15 6.89 -12.33 -9.09
N THR A 16 7.01 -11.01 -8.92
CA THR A 16 7.59 -10.45 -7.71
C THR A 16 6.53 -10.61 -6.62
N GLY A 17 6.90 -11.12 -5.45
CA GLY A 17 5.98 -11.31 -4.32
C GLY A 17 5.18 -10.04 -3.99
N MET A 18 4.05 -10.21 -3.31
CA MET A 18 3.15 -9.12 -2.91
C MET A 18 3.92 -8.01 -2.19
N ARG A 19 4.92 -8.34 -1.34
CA ARG A 19 5.74 -7.33 -0.67
C ARG A 19 6.50 -6.46 -1.67
N ALA A 20 7.08 -7.06 -2.70
CA ALA A 20 7.82 -6.34 -3.72
C ALA A 20 6.89 -5.47 -4.57
N GLN A 21 5.74 -6.00 -4.98
CA GLN A 21 4.72 -5.22 -5.71
C GLN A 21 4.23 -4.02 -4.89
N ILE A 22 4.01 -4.20 -3.58
CA ILE A 22 3.65 -3.09 -2.69
C ILE A 22 4.82 -2.12 -2.53
N ALA A 23 6.06 -2.58 -2.42
CA ALA A 23 7.23 -1.70 -2.34
C ALA A 23 7.40 -0.83 -3.60
N ASP A 24 7.20 -1.41 -4.77
CA ASP A 24 7.21 -0.68 -6.05
C ASP A 24 6.08 0.35 -6.09
N LEU A 25 4.88 -0.05 -5.67
CA LEU A 25 3.72 0.85 -5.60
C LEU A 25 3.93 2.00 -4.61
N VAL A 26 4.54 1.74 -3.45
CA VAL A 26 4.91 2.76 -2.45
C VAL A 26 5.93 3.72 -3.04
N THR A 27 6.95 3.20 -3.74
CA THR A 27 7.98 4.04 -4.38
C THR A 27 7.37 4.97 -5.43
N GLU A 28 6.41 4.49 -6.20
CA GLU A 28 5.66 5.28 -7.18
C GLU A 28 4.82 6.37 -6.48
N ALA A 29 4.05 6.00 -5.45
CA ALA A 29 3.24 6.93 -4.66
C ALA A 29 4.08 8.07 -4.06
N GLU A 30 5.22 7.73 -3.44
CA GLU A 30 6.12 8.72 -2.87
C GLU A 30 6.76 9.62 -3.93
N THR A 31 7.05 9.07 -5.11
CA THR A 31 7.58 9.85 -6.24
C THR A 31 6.55 10.87 -6.72
N GLN A 32 5.29 10.48 -6.85
CA GLN A 32 4.21 11.40 -7.22
C GLN A 32 4.00 12.48 -6.17
N LEU A 33 4.05 12.15 -4.87
CA LEU A 33 3.98 13.13 -3.77
C LEU A 33 5.14 14.12 -3.82
N ARG A 34 6.39 13.65 -3.96
CA ARG A 34 7.58 14.51 -4.04
C ARG A 34 7.56 15.45 -5.24
N ASN A 35 7.04 14.97 -6.37
CA ASN A 35 6.96 15.74 -7.60
C ASN A 35 5.73 16.67 -7.66
N GLY A 36 4.88 16.68 -6.63
CA GLY A 36 3.65 17.48 -6.60
C GLY A 36 2.56 16.99 -7.56
N LEU A 37 2.70 15.79 -8.12
CA LEU A 37 1.71 15.17 -9.01
C LEU A 37 0.52 14.60 -8.23
N TRP A 38 0.77 14.24 -6.97
CA TRP A 38 -0.26 13.89 -6.00
C TRP A 38 -0.27 14.94 -4.89
N GLU A 39 -1.28 15.80 -4.90
CA GLU A 39 -1.56 16.71 -3.78
C GLU A 39 -2.53 16.03 -2.81
N LEU A 40 -2.07 15.81 -1.57
CA LEU A 40 -2.89 15.16 -0.55
C LEU A 40 -3.86 16.15 0.08
N THR A 41 -5.16 15.93 -0.08
CA THR A 41 -6.17 16.74 0.63
C THR A 41 -6.20 16.36 2.11
N SER A 42 -6.75 17.24 2.96
CA SER A 42 -6.97 16.93 4.38
C SER A 42 -7.92 15.74 4.58
N GLY A 43 -8.90 15.58 3.69
CA GLY A 43 -9.81 14.43 3.66
C GLY A 43 -9.07 13.13 3.32
N ASP A 44 -8.23 13.14 2.29
CA ASP A 44 -7.40 11.99 1.92
C ASP A 44 -6.44 11.61 3.05
N ALA A 45 -5.83 12.59 3.71
CA ALA A 45 -4.96 12.35 4.85
C ALA A 45 -5.70 11.67 6.01
N ALA A 46 -6.94 12.10 6.30
CA ALA A 46 -7.76 11.49 7.35
C ALA A 46 -8.16 10.04 6.99
N LEU A 47 -8.50 9.79 5.72
CA LEU A 47 -8.81 8.44 5.24
C LEU A 47 -7.58 7.54 5.26
N ALA A 48 -6.40 8.05 4.89
CA ALA A 48 -5.13 7.33 4.96
C ALA A 48 -4.78 6.93 6.40
N ARG A 49 -4.92 7.85 7.37
CA ARG A 49 -4.72 7.52 8.80
C ARG A 49 -5.73 6.48 9.31
N THR A 50 -6.99 6.59 8.89
CA THR A 50 -8.04 5.64 9.27
C THR A 50 -7.72 4.23 8.74
N ALA A 51 -7.31 4.14 7.47
CA ALA A 51 -6.88 2.88 6.87
C ALA A 51 -5.64 2.32 7.58
N ALA A 52 -4.64 3.16 7.86
CA ALA A 52 -3.44 2.75 8.57
C ALA A 52 -3.77 2.15 9.95
N ALA A 53 -4.61 2.82 10.73
CA ALA A 53 -5.07 2.30 12.03
C ALA A 53 -5.80 0.95 11.86
N GLY A 54 -6.71 0.84 10.89
CA GLY A 54 -7.40 -0.42 10.60
C GLY A 54 -6.45 -1.56 10.22
N LEU A 55 -5.41 -1.29 9.44
CA LEU A 55 -4.40 -2.28 9.07
C LEU A 55 -3.54 -2.73 10.28
N ALA A 56 -3.20 -1.80 11.17
CA ALA A 56 -2.42 -2.10 12.37
C ALA A 56 -3.17 -2.97 13.38
N GLU A 57 -4.49 -2.82 13.48
CA GLU A 57 -5.33 -3.65 14.36
C GLU A 57 -5.44 -5.10 13.89
N VAL A 58 -5.44 -5.32 12.56
CA VAL A 58 -5.70 -6.65 11.98
C VAL A 58 -4.42 -7.45 11.73
N VAL A 59 -3.35 -6.82 11.21
CA VAL A 59 -2.06 -7.48 11.01
C VAL A 59 -1.09 -7.04 12.09
N ARG A 60 -0.86 -7.95 13.04
CA ARG A 60 -0.02 -7.76 14.21
C ARG A 60 1.47 -7.73 13.85
N PRO A 61 2.34 -7.32 14.80
CA PRO A 61 3.78 -7.51 14.67
C PRO A 61 4.13 -8.96 14.34
N ALA A 62 5.17 -9.16 13.54
CA ALA A 62 5.52 -10.47 12.96
C ALA A 62 5.56 -11.60 14.01
N ALA A 63 6.22 -11.38 15.15
CA ALA A 63 6.32 -12.39 16.22
C ALA A 63 4.95 -12.85 16.77
N GLU A 64 3.98 -11.94 16.87
CA GLU A 64 2.63 -12.29 17.33
C GLU A 64 1.83 -12.98 16.23
N GLN A 65 2.01 -12.53 14.99
CA GLN A 65 1.32 -13.06 13.82
C GLN A 65 1.78 -14.50 13.50
N ASP A 66 3.07 -14.79 13.64
CA ASP A 66 3.66 -16.11 13.38
C ASP A 66 3.20 -17.18 14.39
N ALA A 67 2.84 -16.75 15.61
CA ALA A 67 2.30 -17.62 16.64
C ALA A 67 0.83 -18.04 16.35
N LEU A 68 0.16 -17.39 15.40
CA LEU A 68 -1.24 -17.68 15.08
C LEU A 68 -1.38 -18.91 14.18
N PRO A 69 -2.46 -19.70 14.36
CA PRO A 69 -2.84 -20.70 13.38
C PRO A 69 -3.10 -20.07 11.99
N VAL A 70 -2.77 -20.80 10.92
CA VAL A 70 -2.94 -20.33 9.52
C VAL A 70 -4.34 -19.79 9.23
N ILE A 71 -5.39 -20.41 9.80
CA ILE A 71 -6.76 -19.92 9.62
C ILE A 71 -6.94 -18.49 10.14
N LYS A 72 -6.36 -18.15 11.30
CA LYS A 72 -6.42 -16.81 11.88
C LYS A 72 -5.58 -15.81 11.10
N ARG A 73 -4.40 -16.22 10.64
CA ARG A 73 -3.57 -15.39 9.76
C ARG A 73 -4.30 -15.02 8.47
N LEU A 74 -4.99 -15.98 7.86
CA LEU A 74 -5.82 -15.74 6.68
C LEU A 74 -7.07 -14.90 6.96
N GLU A 75 -7.71 -15.04 8.12
CA GLU A 75 -8.79 -14.15 8.54
C GLU A 75 -8.30 -12.70 8.60
N HIS A 76 -7.19 -12.45 9.28
CA HIS A 76 -6.59 -11.11 9.40
C HIS A 76 -6.20 -10.50 8.05
N LEU A 77 -5.61 -11.28 7.15
CA LEU A 77 -5.27 -10.78 5.80
C LEU A 77 -6.51 -10.43 4.97
N ARG A 78 -7.61 -11.17 5.11
CA ARG A 78 -8.88 -10.83 4.46
C ARG A 78 -9.54 -9.62 5.09
N GLU A 79 -9.41 -9.45 6.40
CA GLU A 79 -9.87 -8.26 7.10
C GLU A 79 -9.09 -7.02 6.65
N ALA A 80 -7.77 -7.12 6.46
CA ALA A 80 -6.96 -6.06 5.86
C ALA A 80 -7.48 -5.66 4.47
N LEU A 81 -7.80 -6.64 3.61
CA LEU A 81 -8.44 -6.36 2.32
C LEU A 81 -9.79 -5.66 2.45
N ALA A 82 -10.59 -6.00 3.47
CA ALA A 82 -11.86 -5.31 3.75
C ALA A 82 -11.64 -3.86 4.17
N VAL A 83 -10.63 -3.57 5.01
CA VAL A 83 -10.23 -2.20 5.38
C VAL A 83 -9.86 -1.39 4.14
N LEU A 84 -9.07 -1.97 3.23
CA LEU A 84 -8.70 -1.33 1.97
C LEU A 84 -9.93 -1.06 1.09
N ALA A 85 -10.82 -2.03 0.92
CA ALA A 85 -12.02 -1.89 0.12
C ALA A 85 -12.98 -0.81 0.66
N VAL A 86 -13.19 -0.77 1.98
CA VAL A 86 -14.04 0.25 2.62
C VAL A 86 -13.44 1.64 2.47
N THR A 87 -12.12 1.77 2.62
CA THR A 87 -11.43 3.05 2.43
C THR A 87 -11.50 3.48 0.98
N LEU A 88 -11.21 2.58 0.05
CA LEU A 88 -11.27 2.82 -1.39
C LEU A 88 -12.64 3.36 -1.82
N ALA A 89 -13.73 2.77 -1.33
CA ALA A 89 -15.09 3.18 -1.63
C ALA A 89 -15.42 4.62 -1.19
N ARG A 90 -14.63 5.20 -0.27
CA ARG A 90 -14.78 6.57 0.25
C ARG A 90 -13.80 7.57 -0.35
N THR A 91 -12.88 7.10 -1.19
CA THR A 91 -11.80 7.91 -1.77
C THR A 91 -11.99 8.10 -3.27
N HIS A 92 -11.43 9.19 -3.79
CA HIS A 92 -11.33 9.46 -5.21
C HIS A 92 -9.89 9.88 -5.56
N GLY A 93 -9.55 9.94 -6.85
CA GLY A 93 -8.25 10.44 -7.29
C GLY A 93 -7.06 9.52 -6.96
N PRO A 94 -5.86 10.07 -6.71
CA PRO A 94 -4.64 9.26 -6.56
C PRO A 94 -4.65 8.32 -5.34
N LEU A 95 -5.29 8.70 -4.23
CA LEU A 95 -5.44 7.80 -3.07
C LEU A 95 -6.27 6.58 -3.44
N ALA A 96 -7.37 6.77 -4.16
CA ALA A 96 -8.19 5.66 -4.65
C ALA A 96 -7.40 4.76 -5.61
N TRP A 97 -6.62 5.34 -6.52
CA TRP A 97 -5.73 4.57 -7.40
C TRP A 97 -4.73 3.72 -6.59
N PHE A 98 -4.07 4.31 -5.59
CA PHE A 98 -3.10 3.62 -4.75
C PHE A 98 -3.74 2.45 -3.99
N LEU A 99 -4.88 2.68 -3.34
CA LEU A 99 -5.61 1.64 -2.59
C LEU A 99 -6.12 0.51 -3.49
N ALA A 100 -6.58 0.84 -4.70
CA ALA A 100 -7.02 -0.14 -5.69
C ALA A 100 -5.86 -1.03 -6.16
N ARG A 101 -4.69 -0.44 -6.44
CA ARG A 101 -3.48 -1.18 -6.84
C ARG A 101 -2.96 -2.07 -5.70
N ALA A 102 -2.97 -1.57 -4.46
CA ALA A 102 -2.59 -2.36 -3.31
C ALA A 102 -3.54 -3.56 -3.09
N SER A 103 -4.85 -3.34 -3.23
CA SER A 103 -5.85 -4.41 -3.15
C SER A 103 -5.67 -5.46 -4.26
N ALA A 104 -5.31 -5.03 -5.47
CA ALA A 104 -5.03 -5.93 -6.58
C ALA A 104 -3.79 -6.81 -6.31
N ALA A 105 -2.71 -6.23 -5.80
CA ALA A 105 -1.49 -6.97 -5.42
C ALA A 105 -1.78 -8.02 -4.34
N LEU A 106 -2.65 -7.71 -3.38
CA LEU A 106 -3.06 -8.61 -2.29
C LEU A 106 -4.19 -9.59 -2.67
N SER A 107 -4.76 -9.48 -3.88
CA SER A 107 -5.89 -10.32 -4.29
C SER A 107 -5.68 -11.84 -4.22
N PRO A 108 -4.44 -12.41 -4.36
CA PRO A 108 -4.25 -13.85 -4.20
C PRO A 108 -4.74 -14.40 -2.85
N VAL A 109 -4.68 -13.60 -1.78
CA VAL A 109 -5.19 -13.93 -0.43
C VAL A 109 -6.65 -14.42 -0.46
N LEU A 110 -7.47 -13.86 -1.36
CA LEU A 110 -8.89 -14.20 -1.47
C LEU A 110 -9.11 -15.61 -2.00
N THR A 111 -8.12 -16.18 -2.67
CA THR A 111 -8.17 -17.55 -3.21
C THR A 111 -7.53 -18.57 -2.27
N TRP A 112 -6.94 -18.14 -1.16
CA TRP A 112 -6.31 -19.07 -0.23
C TRP A 112 -7.33 -19.79 0.66
N ARG A 113 -7.00 -21.01 1.07
CA ARG A 113 -7.75 -21.80 2.06
C ARG A 113 -6.83 -22.20 3.21
N ALA A 114 -7.39 -22.31 4.41
CA ALA A 114 -6.63 -22.67 5.61
C ALA A 114 -6.46 -24.19 5.80
N VAL A 115 -7.37 -24.99 5.23
CA VAL A 115 -7.44 -26.44 5.47
C VAL A 115 -7.13 -27.19 4.18
N PRO A 116 -6.30 -28.26 4.24
CA PRO A 116 -6.12 -29.16 3.11
C PRO A 116 -7.46 -29.71 2.61
N ALA A 117 -7.60 -29.85 1.29
CA ALA A 117 -8.81 -30.45 0.74
C ALA A 117 -8.86 -31.94 1.13
N ALA A 118 -9.95 -32.38 1.77
CA ALA A 118 -10.17 -33.79 2.03
C ALA A 118 -10.56 -34.50 0.72
N GLY A 119 -9.65 -35.29 0.15
CA GLY A 119 -9.91 -36.13 -1.02
C GLY A 119 -10.01 -35.37 -2.36
N ARG A 120 -10.74 -35.94 -3.33
CA ARG A 120 -10.92 -35.39 -4.70
C ARG A 120 -11.92 -34.22 -4.79
N ARG A 121 -12.16 -33.49 -3.70
CA ARG A 121 -13.18 -32.45 -3.66
C ARG A 121 -12.68 -31.22 -4.44
N GLN A 122 -13.52 -30.68 -5.33
CA GLN A 122 -13.22 -29.42 -6.02
C GLN A 122 -13.10 -28.30 -4.99
N THR A 123 -12.02 -27.53 -5.09
CA THR A 123 -11.72 -26.44 -4.14
C THR A 123 -12.12 -25.08 -4.67
N PHE A 124 -12.93 -25.01 -5.73
CA PHE A 124 -13.30 -23.75 -6.42
C PHE A 124 -12.08 -22.88 -6.77
N GLY A 125 -10.97 -23.51 -7.16
CA GLY A 125 -9.71 -22.81 -7.44
C GLY A 125 -8.94 -22.37 -6.20
N ALA A 126 -9.45 -22.62 -4.99
CA ALA A 126 -8.76 -22.21 -3.78
C ALA A 126 -7.50 -23.05 -3.54
N ALA A 127 -6.40 -22.41 -3.14
CA ALA A 127 -5.09 -23.01 -2.93
C ALA A 127 -4.65 -22.92 -1.45
N LEU A 128 -3.78 -23.83 -1.01
CA LEU A 128 -3.14 -23.71 0.29
C LEU A 128 -1.93 -22.78 0.12
N PRO A 129 -1.81 -21.68 0.86
CA PRO A 129 -0.63 -20.84 0.76
C PRO A 129 0.57 -21.55 1.39
N THR A 130 1.73 -21.31 0.81
CA THR A 130 3.01 -21.63 1.46
C THR A 130 3.26 -20.69 2.64
N PRO A 131 4.11 -21.08 3.61
CA PRO A 131 4.51 -20.18 4.70
C PRO A 131 5.13 -18.87 4.19
N ASP A 132 5.92 -18.93 3.13
CA ASP A 132 6.58 -17.75 2.54
C ASP A 132 5.57 -16.80 1.91
N GLU A 133 4.56 -17.31 1.20
CA GLU A 133 3.47 -16.48 0.65
C GLU A 133 2.66 -15.80 1.76
N LEU A 134 2.42 -16.48 2.89
CA LEU A 134 1.76 -15.89 4.05
C LEU A 134 2.58 -14.74 4.64
N HIS A 135 3.89 -14.96 4.89
CA HIS A 135 4.76 -13.91 5.41
C HIS A 135 4.88 -12.74 4.43
N ASP A 136 5.00 -13.01 3.14
CA ASP A 136 5.10 -12.01 2.09
C ASP A 136 3.84 -11.12 2.04
N ALA A 137 2.64 -11.71 2.14
CA ALA A 137 1.38 -10.95 2.22
C ALA A 137 1.29 -10.11 3.50
N GLU A 138 1.70 -10.67 4.65
CA GLU A 138 1.67 -9.94 5.92
C GLU A 138 2.68 -8.78 5.96
N ASP A 139 3.87 -8.99 5.40
CA ASP A 139 4.87 -7.94 5.22
C ASP A 139 4.40 -6.85 4.26
N ALA A 140 3.73 -7.23 3.18
CA ALA A 140 3.10 -6.30 2.27
C ALA A 140 2.07 -5.40 2.98
N VAL A 141 1.22 -5.98 3.83
CA VAL A 141 0.25 -5.21 4.64
C VAL A 141 0.94 -4.31 5.66
N ARG A 142 1.98 -4.78 6.36
CA ARG A 142 2.76 -3.97 7.31
C ARG A 142 3.44 -2.78 6.62
N HIS A 143 3.98 -2.99 5.42
CA HIS A 143 4.56 -1.94 4.61
C HIS A 143 3.49 -0.91 4.21
N LEU A 144 2.34 -1.38 3.72
CA LEU A 144 1.22 -0.52 3.35
C LEU A 144 0.72 0.34 4.53
N HIS A 145 0.58 -0.26 5.72
CA HIS A 145 0.26 0.44 6.96
C HIS A 145 1.25 1.60 7.21
N THR A 146 2.56 1.29 7.17
CA THR A 146 3.62 2.27 7.44
C THR A 146 3.55 3.45 6.47
N THR A 147 3.33 3.16 5.19
CA THR A 147 3.20 4.19 4.16
C THR A 147 1.95 5.04 4.36
N LEU A 148 0.80 4.42 4.59
CA LEU A 148 -0.46 5.15 4.81
C LEU A 148 -0.42 6.04 6.05
N ALA A 149 0.21 5.58 7.13
CA ALA A 149 0.42 6.37 8.34
C ALA A 149 1.25 7.63 8.02
N ARG A 150 2.42 7.44 7.36
CA ARG A 150 3.29 8.54 6.95
C ARG A 150 2.59 9.54 6.04
N THR A 151 1.92 9.07 5.00
CA THR A 151 1.18 9.92 4.06
C THR A 151 0.08 10.68 4.79
N GLY A 152 -0.64 10.02 5.69
CA GLY A 152 -1.66 10.63 6.53
C GLY A 152 -1.12 11.75 7.43
N ASP A 153 0.11 11.64 7.91
CA ASP A 153 0.74 12.64 8.78
C ASP A 153 1.31 13.85 7.99
N GLN A 154 1.53 13.71 6.68
CA GLN A 154 2.11 14.75 5.80
C GLN A 154 1.11 15.81 5.29
N ALA A 155 -0.13 15.84 5.82
CA ALA A 155 -1.16 16.78 5.36
C ALA A 155 -0.71 18.26 5.40
N PRO A 156 -1.14 19.10 4.43
CA PRO A 156 -0.75 20.50 4.36
C PRO A 156 -1.38 21.31 5.51
N GLY A 157 -0.65 21.38 6.63
CA GLY A 157 -0.95 22.19 7.80
C GLY A 157 0.26 22.45 8.71
N GLN A 158 1.41 21.80 8.43
CA GLN A 158 2.66 21.96 9.16
C GLN A 158 3.82 22.31 8.23
N ARG A 159 3.60 23.19 7.24
CA ARG A 159 4.72 23.92 6.65
C ARG A 159 5.03 25.07 7.63
N PRO A 160 6.14 25.03 8.40
CA PRO A 160 6.52 26.20 9.19
C PRO A 160 6.60 27.40 8.24
N PRO A 161 6.08 28.58 8.63
CA PRO A 161 6.25 29.78 7.82
C PRO A 161 7.74 29.95 7.58
N HIS A 162 8.16 29.94 6.32
CA HIS A 162 9.52 30.27 5.95
C HIS A 162 9.87 31.58 6.66
N GLY A 163 10.85 31.48 7.54
CA GLY A 163 11.27 32.54 8.42
C GLY A 163 11.50 33.81 7.63
N HIS A 164 10.89 34.87 8.15
CA HIS A 164 11.25 36.27 8.01
C HIS A 164 12.70 36.45 7.51
N ASP A 165 12.85 36.95 6.29
CA ASP A 165 14.11 37.46 5.77
C ASP A 165 14.45 38.74 6.56
N PRO A 166 15.52 38.77 7.38
CA PRO A 166 15.91 39.98 8.09
C PRO A 166 16.74 40.94 7.22
N SER A 167 16.83 40.72 5.91
CA SER A 167 17.60 41.57 4.99
C SER A 167 16.77 42.70 4.37
N ALA A 168 16.00 43.43 5.18
CA ALA A 168 15.45 44.71 4.76
C ALA A 168 16.36 45.84 5.30
N PRO A 169 17.04 46.63 4.44
CA PRO A 169 17.86 47.73 4.91
C PRO A 169 16.98 48.84 5.52
N PRO A 170 17.46 49.56 6.54
CA PRO A 170 16.72 50.68 7.12
C PRO A 170 16.57 51.79 6.07
N SER A 171 15.33 52.07 5.68
CA SER A 171 14.96 53.28 4.95
C SER A 171 15.31 54.49 5.81
N GLY A 172 16.14 55.37 5.25
CA GLY A 172 16.62 56.58 5.91
C GLY A 172 15.49 57.50 6.34
N ALA A 173 15.64 58.07 7.53
CA ALA A 173 14.94 59.27 7.95
C ALA A 173 15.90 60.45 7.76
N GLY A 174 15.61 61.28 6.76
CA GLY A 174 16.05 62.66 6.72
C GLY A 174 15.10 63.52 7.56
N GLY A 175 15.66 64.51 8.27
CA GLY A 175 14.95 65.48 9.10
C GLY A 175 15.87 66.06 10.15
#